data_AF-A0A0C2FZA1-F1
#
_entry.id   AF-A0A0C2FZA1-F1
#
_cell.length_a   1.000
_cell.length_b   1.000
_cell.length_c   1.000
_cell.angle_alpha   90.00
_cell.angle_beta   90.00
_cell.angle_gamma   90.00
#
_symmetry.space_group_name_H-M   'P 1'
#
loop_
_entity.id
_entity.type
_entity.pdbx_description
1 polymer ?
#
loop_
_entity_poly.entity_id
_entity_poly.type
_entity_poly.pdbx_seq_one_letter_code
_entity_poly.pdbx_strand_id
1 'polypeptide(L)'
;MNPASPVPPSAFRRTGRLTAGMAASAAALLLGTALAPAAAADENSSDNLRHIANVPLEAPVDSVGSDLAFTGDYAIDGNYNGFIVYDISDPESPQVASRVLCEGGQG
;
A
#
# COMPACT_ATOMS: atom_id res chain seq x y z
N MET A 1 -38.68 -39.00 -68.63
CA MET A 1 -37.52 -39.04 -67.71
C MET A 1 -36.38 -38.27 -68.35
N ASN A 2 -35.98 -37.14 -67.79
CA ASN A 2 -34.59 -36.95 -67.36
C ASN A 2 -34.48 -35.63 -66.55
N PRO A 3 -33.94 -35.67 -65.33
CA PRO A 3 -33.63 -34.49 -64.53
C PRO A 3 -32.22 -33.98 -64.89
N ALA A 4 -32.02 -32.68 -64.84
CA ALA A 4 -30.67 -32.11 -64.86
C ALA A 4 -30.57 -30.98 -63.82
N SER A 5 -29.99 -31.33 -62.67
CA SER A 5 -29.18 -30.44 -61.83
C SER A 5 -27.89 -30.05 -62.59
N PRO A 6 -26.94 -29.28 -62.02
CA PRO A 6 -26.99 -28.10 -61.15
C PRO A 6 -26.23 -26.91 -61.80
N VAL A 7 -26.30 -25.70 -61.22
CA VAL A 7 -25.37 -24.60 -61.54
C VAL A 7 -24.50 -24.27 -60.31
N PRO A 8 -23.16 -24.26 -60.42
CA PRO A 8 -22.21 -23.96 -59.34
C PRO A 8 -21.94 -22.44 -59.20
N PRO A 9 -21.16 -21.99 -58.19
CA PRO A 9 -21.32 -20.69 -57.55
C PRO A 9 -20.56 -19.57 -58.25
N SER A 10 -20.99 -18.32 -58.05
CA SER A 10 -20.22 -17.16 -58.47
C SER A 10 -20.18 -16.03 -57.45
N ALA A 11 -18.93 -15.69 -57.11
CA ALA A 11 -18.38 -14.36 -56.90
C ALA A 11 -19.01 -13.46 -55.82
N PHE A 12 -18.33 -13.46 -54.68
CA PHE A 12 -17.76 -12.28 -54.01
C PHE A 12 -18.38 -10.91 -54.37
N ARG A 13 -19.12 -10.32 -53.42
CA ARG A 13 -19.38 -8.88 -53.37
C ARG A 13 -18.89 -8.32 -52.04
N ARG A 14 -17.80 -7.55 -52.10
CA ARG A 14 -17.42 -6.59 -51.06
C ARG A 14 -18.39 -5.42 -51.12
N THR A 15 -19.07 -5.13 -50.03
CA THR A 15 -19.65 -3.81 -49.77
C THR A 15 -19.43 -3.49 -48.31
N GLY A 16 -18.60 -2.48 -48.07
CA GLY A 16 -18.25 -2.01 -46.74
C GLY A 16 -19.45 -1.42 -46.02
N ARG A 17 -19.41 -1.55 -44.70
CA ARG A 17 -19.98 -0.57 -43.76
C ARG A 17 -18.97 -0.40 -42.64
N LEU A 18 -18.32 0.77 -42.63
CA LEU A 18 -17.66 1.32 -41.47
C LEU A 18 -18.74 1.59 -40.42
N THR A 19 -18.87 0.72 -39.43
CA THR A 19 -19.60 1.06 -38.20
C THR A 19 -18.58 1.52 -37.18
N ALA A 20 -18.52 2.84 -37.02
CA ALA A 20 -17.96 3.50 -35.87
C ALA A 20 -18.65 3.02 -34.58
N GLY A 21 -17.91 3.01 -33.47
CA GLY A 21 -18.35 2.59 -32.14
C GLY A 21 -17.66 1.28 -31.77
N MET A 22 -16.76 1.21 -30.79
CA MET A 22 -16.88 1.79 -29.46
C MET A 22 -15.46 2.05 -28.95
N ALA A 23 -15.11 3.33 -28.86
CA ALA A 23 -13.96 3.76 -28.08
C ALA A 23 -14.32 3.70 -26.58
N ALA A 24 -13.29 3.46 -25.77
CA ALA A 24 -13.21 3.66 -24.33
C ALA A 24 -13.91 2.64 -23.42
N SER A 25 -13.15 1.61 -23.02
CA SER A 25 -13.19 1.05 -21.65
C SER A 25 -11.77 0.68 -21.22
N ALA A 26 -10.92 1.68 -21.03
CA ALA A 26 -9.59 1.54 -20.45
C ALA A 26 -9.44 2.54 -19.29
N ALA A 27 -10.27 2.41 -18.26
CA ALA A 27 -10.15 3.22 -17.03
C ALA A 27 -11.02 2.65 -15.91
N ALA A 28 -10.71 1.46 -15.39
CA ALA A 28 -11.33 0.99 -14.15
C ALA A 28 -10.47 -0.09 -13.47
N LEU A 29 -9.24 0.24 -13.08
CA LEU A 29 -8.37 -0.68 -12.33
C LEU A 29 -7.43 0.04 -11.33
N LEU A 30 -7.86 1.17 -10.77
CA LEU A 30 -7.07 1.90 -9.75
C LEU A 30 -7.80 2.15 -8.42
N LEU A 31 -8.92 1.48 -8.13
CA LEU A 31 -9.71 1.76 -6.92
C LEU A 31 -9.58 0.71 -5.79
N GLY A 32 -8.53 -0.11 -5.80
CA GLY A 32 -8.48 -1.33 -4.96
C GLY A 32 -7.73 -1.27 -3.63
N THR A 33 -6.84 -0.30 -3.37
CA THR A 33 -5.92 -0.40 -2.21
C THR A 33 -6.21 0.56 -1.06
N ALA A 34 -7.27 1.37 -1.12
CA ALA A 34 -7.48 2.46 -0.16
C ALA A 34 -8.28 2.09 1.11
N LEU A 35 -8.55 0.80 1.36
CA LEU A 35 -9.38 0.36 2.49
C LEU A 35 -8.77 -0.86 3.19
N ALA A 36 -7.50 -0.82 3.54
CA ALA A 36 -7.08 -1.58 4.72
C ALA A 36 -7.75 -0.89 5.93
N PRO A 37 -8.59 -1.58 6.72
CA PRO A 37 -9.01 -1.00 7.99
C PRO A 37 -7.74 -0.68 8.78
N ALA A 38 -7.61 0.55 9.27
CA ALA A 38 -6.71 0.80 10.39
C ALA A 38 -7.07 -0.26 11.43
N ALA A 39 -6.12 -1.15 11.75
CA ALA A 39 -6.36 -2.23 12.70
C ALA A 39 -7.04 -1.60 13.92
N ALA A 40 -8.24 -2.06 14.27
CA ALA A 40 -8.96 -1.54 15.42
C ALA A 40 -8.05 -1.75 16.63
N ALA A 41 -7.53 -0.65 17.19
CA ALA A 41 -6.68 -0.71 18.36
C ALA A 41 -7.51 -1.25 19.52
N ASP A 42 -6.96 -2.23 20.24
CA ASP A 42 -7.48 -2.64 21.53
C ASP A 42 -7.09 -1.55 22.54
N GLU A 43 -8.01 -0.59 22.75
CA GLU A 43 -7.79 0.58 23.60
C GLU A 43 -7.94 0.19 25.08
N ASN A 44 -6.90 -0.41 25.65
CA ASN A 44 -6.75 -0.57 27.09
C ASN A 44 -5.85 0.55 27.63
N SER A 45 -6.46 1.62 28.13
CA SER A 45 -5.75 2.79 28.68
C SER A 45 -6.13 3.05 30.14
N SER A 46 -5.24 3.72 30.87
CA SER A 46 -5.53 4.28 32.19
C SER A 46 -6.02 5.73 32.08
N ASP A 47 -6.67 6.25 33.12
CA ASP A 47 -7.23 7.61 33.14
C ASP A 47 -6.17 8.72 32.95
N ASN A 48 -4.88 8.41 33.18
CA ASN A 48 -3.76 9.33 33.09
C ASN A 48 -2.90 9.16 31.84
N LEU A 49 -3.30 8.29 30.89
CA LEU A 49 -2.59 8.08 29.63
C LEU A 49 -3.56 8.28 28.46
N ARG A 50 -3.09 9.04 27.46
CA ARG A 50 -3.82 9.29 26.21
C ARG A 50 -2.87 9.07 25.05
N HIS A 51 -3.28 8.23 24.11
CA HIS A 51 -2.61 8.09 22.83
C HIS A 51 -2.88 9.35 21.99
N ILE A 52 -1.82 10.10 21.66
CA ILE A 52 -1.91 11.38 20.92
C ILE A 52 -1.32 11.31 19.51
N ALA A 53 -0.40 10.38 19.26
CA ALA A 53 0.23 10.17 17.97
C ALA A 53 0.72 8.72 17.83
N ASN A 54 0.64 8.20 16.60
CA ASN A 54 1.23 6.92 16.22
C ASN A 54 2.18 7.17 15.04
N VAL A 55 3.45 6.79 15.18
CA VAL A 55 4.41 6.75 14.07
C VAL A 55 4.58 5.30 13.65
N PRO A 56 4.14 4.90 12.44
CA PRO A 56 4.29 3.53 11.97
C PRO A 56 5.75 3.09 11.93
N LEU A 57 5.99 1.84 12.31
CA LEU A 57 7.31 1.20 12.16
C LEU A 57 7.60 0.95 10.68
N GLU A 58 8.83 1.21 10.25
CA GLU A 58 9.27 1.08 8.87
C GLU A 58 10.66 0.45 8.80
N ALA A 59 10.91 -0.30 7.72
CA ALA A 59 12.21 -0.92 7.47
C ALA A 59 13.34 0.14 7.41
N PRO A 60 14.58 -0.21 7.80
CA PRO A 60 15.06 -1.55 8.14
C PRO A 60 14.90 -1.92 9.63
N VAL A 61 14.24 -1.08 10.43
CA VAL A 61 14.02 -1.29 11.87
C VAL A 61 12.50 -1.33 12.12
N ASP A 62 11.85 -2.39 11.65
CA ASP A 62 10.38 -2.54 11.61
C ASP A 62 9.84 -3.59 12.58
N SER A 63 10.65 -4.01 13.55
CA SER A 63 10.25 -4.93 14.62
C SER A 63 9.80 -4.17 15.87
N VAL A 64 9.13 -4.84 16.80
CA VAL A 64 8.76 -4.25 18.11
C VAL A 64 10.03 -3.85 18.88
N GLY A 65 10.05 -2.64 19.43
CA GLY A 65 11.15 -2.13 20.25
C GLY A 65 11.33 -2.87 21.58
N SER A 66 12.56 -2.87 22.10
CA SER A 66 12.94 -3.49 23.37
C SER A 66 12.94 -2.53 24.56
N ASP A 67 13.21 -1.24 24.31
CA ASP A 67 13.38 -0.22 25.34
C ASP A 67 13.20 1.20 24.77
N LEU A 68 13.06 2.18 25.66
CA LEU A 68 12.94 3.60 25.32
C LEU A 68 13.84 4.44 26.23
N ALA A 69 14.53 5.40 25.63
CA ALA A 69 15.27 6.45 26.32
C ALA A 69 14.87 7.84 25.81
N PHE A 70 15.13 8.87 26.61
CA PHE A 70 14.78 10.25 26.27
C PHE A 70 15.95 11.20 26.53
N THR A 71 16.14 12.17 25.64
CA THR A 71 17.12 13.24 25.82
C THR A 71 16.68 14.51 25.08
N GLY A 72 16.51 15.61 25.80
CA GLY A 72 15.92 16.84 25.24
C GLY A 72 14.57 16.56 24.58
N ASP A 73 14.42 17.00 23.33
CA ASP A 73 13.23 16.76 22.50
C ASP A 73 13.34 15.48 21.66
N TYR A 74 14.10 14.48 22.13
CA TYR A 74 14.26 13.20 21.43
C TYR A 74 13.84 12.01 22.27
N ALA A 75 13.10 11.10 21.65
CA ALA A 75 12.88 9.75 22.12
C ALA A 75 13.72 8.77 21.28
N ILE A 76 14.36 7.80 21.94
CA ILE A 76 15.20 6.79 21.30
C ILE A 76 14.57 5.43 21.61
N ASP A 77 14.11 4.75 20.57
CA ASP A 77 13.50 3.42 20.61
C ASP A 77 14.52 2.36 20.21
N GLY A 78 14.95 1.57 21.18
CA GLY A 78 15.87 0.47 20.96
C GLY A 78 15.16 -0.71 20.29
N ASN A 79 15.84 -1.35 19.36
CA ASN A 79 15.35 -2.52 18.65
C ASN A 79 16.42 -3.62 18.61
N TYR A 80 16.02 -4.88 18.50
CA TYR A 80 16.99 -5.98 18.41
C TYR A 80 17.93 -5.89 17.19
N ASN A 81 17.49 -5.18 16.14
CA ASN A 81 18.27 -4.95 14.94
C ASN A 81 18.80 -3.50 14.83
N GLY A 82 18.71 -2.65 15.87
CA GLY A 82 19.10 -1.25 15.73
C GLY A 82 18.39 -0.31 16.68
N PHE A 83 18.16 0.94 16.25
CA PHE A 83 17.34 1.89 16.99
C PHE A 83 16.78 2.99 16.09
N ILE A 84 15.72 3.63 16.56
CA ILE A 84 15.08 4.79 15.92
C ILE A 84 15.19 5.98 16.86
N VAL A 85 15.55 7.14 16.31
CA VAL A 85 15.49 8.42 17.04
C VAL A 85 14.32 9.22 16.49
N TYR A 86 13.37 9.54 17.37
CA TYR A 86 12.23 10.39 17.09
C TYR A 86 12.48 11.78 17.66
N ASP A 87 12.28 12.82 16.85
CA ASP A 87 12.04 14.19 17.30
C ASP A 87 10.61 14.28 17.84
N ILE A 88 10.48 14.64 19.11
CA ILE A 88 9.22 14.78 19.85
C ILE A 88 8.98 16.22 20.31
N SER A 89 9.62 17.21 19.67
CA SER A 89 9.42 18.64 19.97
C SER A 89 7.98 19.10 19.73
N ASP A 90 7.29 18.51 18.74
CA ASP A 90 5.84 18.55 18.60
C ASP A 90 5.24 17.17 18.99
N PRO A 91 4.64 17.03 20.18
CA PRO A 91 4.14 15.75 20.66
C PRO A 91 2.94 15.21 19.88
N GLU A 92 2.19 16.07 19.17
CA GLU A 92 1.08 15.64 18.31
C GLU A 92 1.55 15.26 16.89
N SER A 93 2.82 15.56 16.54
CA SER A 93 3.41 15.19 15.26
C SER A 93 4.89 14.76 15.34
N PRO A 94 5.23 13.68 16.06
CA PRO A 94 6.60 13.20 16.15
C PRO A 94 7.19 12.84 14.79
N GLN A 95 8.47 13.12 14.57
CA GLN A 95 9.16 12.87 13.30
C GLN A 95 10.35 11.94 13.50
N VAL A 96 10.63 11.09 12.51
CA VAL A 96 11.84 10.24 12.55
C VAL A 96 13.04 11.09 12.18
N ALA A 97 13.92 11.33 13.16
CA ALA A 97 15.18 12.03 12.95
C ALA A 97 16.26 11.10 12.36
N SER A 98 16.28 9.83 12.78
CA SER A 98 17.23 8.83 12.27
C SER A 98 16.74 7.40 12.47
N ARG A 99 17.17 6.50 11.58
CA ARG A 99 17.08 5.05 11.74
C ARG A 99 18.45 4.44 11.57
N VAL A 100 18.86 3.62 12.52
CA VAL A 100 20.17 2.96 12.50
C VAL A 100 19.98 1.46 12.55
N LEU A 101 20.40 0.77 11.49
CA LEU A 101 20.46 -0.69 11.44
C LEU A 101 21.79 -1.17 12.05
N CYS A 102 21.70 -2.10 12.99
CA CYS A 102 22.82 -2.74 13.65
C CYS A 102 22.77 -4.25 13.36
N GLU A 103 23.55 -4.70 12.36
CA GLU A 103 23.54 -6.10 11.89
C GLU A 103 24.26 -7.08 12.82
N GLY A 104 24.86 -6.61 13.93
CA GLY A 104 25.69 -7.42 14.82
C GLY A 104 24.93 -8.34 15.78
N GLY A 105 23.61 -8.16 15.92
CA GLY A 105 22.83 -8.75 17.01
C GLY A 105 23.12 -8.05 18.35
N GLN A 106 22.11 -7.96 19.22
CA GLN A 106 22.29 -7.41 20.57
C GLN A 106 22.96 -8.47 21.46
N GLY A 107 24.24 -8.27 21.79
CA GLY A 107 25.04 -9.16 22.66
C GLY A 107 26.45 -8.63 22.94
#